data_AF-A0A7S2G0Q3-F1
#
_entry.id   AF-A0A7S2G0Q3-F1
#
_cell.length_a   1.000
_cell.length_b   1.000
_cell.length_c   1.000
_cell.angle_alpha   90.00
_cell.angle_beta   90.00
_cell.angle_gamma   90.00
#
_symmetry.space_group_name_H-M   'P 1'
#
loop_
_entity.id
_entity.type
_entity.pdbx_description
1 polymer ?
#
loop_
_entity_poly.entity_id
_entity_poly.type
_entity_poly.pdbx_seq_one_letter_code
_entity_poly.pdbx_strand_id
1 'polypeptide(L)'
;AHPSEVQHACIPQAILGTDVLCQAKSGMGKTAVFVLACLQLVDTSADAVRVLVLCHVRELAYQIEHEFLRFSKHFAGLRIAAFYGGTPLEKDKEMLKASCPHILVGTPGRILWLTKKKGDEEAALKLDSLTHFVVDECDKCID
;
A
#
# COMPACT_ATOMS: atom_id res chain seq x y z
N ALA A 1 -10.33 9.34 -20.61
CA ALA A 1 -9.52 8.10 -20.82
C ALA A 1 -10.45 6.91 -20.66
N HIS A 2 -10.30 5.88 -21.48
CA HIS A 2 -11.07 4.63 -21.36
C HIS A 2 -10.31 3.63 -20.49
N PRO A 3 -11.00 2.86 -19.61
CA PRO A 3 -10.33 1.84 -18.81
C PRO A 3 -9.72 0.75 -19.71
N SER A 4 -8.59 0.20 -19.29
CA SER A 4 -8.00 -0.96 -19.96
C SER A 4 -8.82 -2.23 -19.69
N GLU A 5 -8.59 -3.31 -20.45
CA GLU A 5 -9.28 -4.59 -20.25
C GLU A 5 -9.11 -5.12 -18.81
N VAL A 6 -7.90 -5.02 -18.25
CA VAL A 6 -7.64 -5.46 -16.86
C VAL A 6 -8.38 -4.59 -15.85
N GLN A 7 -8.53 -3.28 -16.11
CA GLN A 7 -9.32 -2.40 -15.26
C GLN A 7 -10.81 -2.75 -15.32
N HIS A 8 -11.34 -2.97 -16.53
CA HIS A 8 -12.73 -3.39 -16.71
C HIS A 8 -13.05 -4.72 -16.04
N ALA A 9 -12.12 -5.69 -16.11
CA ALA A 9 -12.31 -7.00 -15.50
C ALA A 9 -12.16 -6.98 -13.97
N CYS A 10 -11.18 -6.26 -13.45
CA CYS A 10 -10.81 -6.38 -12.03
C CYS A 10 -11.46 -5.34 -11.12
N ILE A 11 -11.65 -4.08 -11.55
CA ILE A 11 -12.17 -3.01 -10.67
C ILE A 11 -13.54 -3.38 -10.07
N PRO A 12 -14.54 -3.87 -10.84
CA PRO A 12 -15.86 -4.17 -10.27
C PRO A 12 -15.83 -5.23 -9.16
N GLN A 13 -14.91 -6.20 -9.24
CA GLN A 13 -14.74 -7.21 -8.19
C GLN A 13 -13.93 -6.64 -7.02
N ALA A 14 -12.83 -5.94 -7.30
CA ALA A 14 -11.96 -5.37 -6.28
C ALA A 14 -12.69 -4.37 -5.35
N ILE A 15 -13.61 -3.55 -5.89
CA ILE A 15 -14.41 -2.61 -5.06
C ILE A 15 -15.48 -3.29 -4.20
N LEU A 16 -15.76 -4.58 -4.41
CA LEU A 16 -16.64 -5.37 -3.55
C LEU A 16 -15.88 -6.01 -2.38
N GLY A 17 -14.55 -5.80 -2.31
CA GLY A 17 -13.70 -6.40 -1.27
C GLY A 17 -13.44 -7.88 -1.48
N THR A 18 -13.69 -8.43 -2.68
CA THR A 18 -13.35 -9.82 -3.00
C THR A 18 -11.86 -9.96 -3.30
N ASP A 19 -11.26 -11.08 -2.91
CA ASP A 19 -9.88 -11.39 -3.26
C ASP A 19 -9.68 -11.47 -4.78
N VAL A 20 -8.62 -10.80 -5.27
CA VAL A 20 -8.29 -10.73 -6.70
C VAL A 20 -6.88 -11.24 -6.93
N LEU A 21 -6.76 -12.29 -7.74
CA LEU A 21 -5.51 -12.68 -8.39
C LEU A 21 -5.54 -12.19 -9.84
N CYS A 22 -4.63 -11.29 -10.18
CA CYS A 22 -4.59 -10.66 -11.50
C CYS A 22 -3.21 -10.81 -12.16
N GLN A 23 -3.19 -11.44 -13.34
CA GLN A 23 -2.02 -11.48 -14.20
C GLN A 23 -2.29 -10.68 -15.48
N ALA A 24 -1.49 -9.65 -15.72
CA ALA A 24 -1.53 -8.89 -16.98
C ALA A 24 -0.14 -8.40 -17.34
N LYS A 25 0.07 -8.01 -18.60
CA LYS A 25 1.34 -7.43 -19.07
C LYS A 25 1.68 -6.14 -18.31
N SER A 26 2.96 -5.79 -18.23
CA SER A 26 3.39 -4.50 -17.67
C SER A 26 2.80 -3.34 -18.48
N GLY A 27 2.51 -2.21 -17.83
CA GLY A 27 1.91 -1.03 -18.48
C GLY A 27 0.40 -1.12 -18.78
N MET A 28 -0.28 -2.23 -18.47
CA MET A 28 -1.72 -2.40 -18.71
C MET A 28 -2.63 -1.70 -17.67
N GLY A 29 -2.05 -0.98 -16.70
CA GLY A 29 -2.84 -0.24 -15.71
C GLY A 29 -3.30 -1.06 -14.50
N LYS A 30 -2.60 -2.16 -14.16
CA LYS A 30 -2.85 -2.98 -12.96
C LYS A 30 -2.78 -2.15 -11.67
N THR A 31 -1.81 -1.24 -11.57
CA THR A 31 -1.65 -0.36 -10.40
C THR A 31 -2.92 0.44 -10.12
N ALA A 32 -3.52 1.02 -11.16
CA ALA A 32 -4.76 1.78 -11.00
C ALA A 32 -5.94 0.90 -10.51
N VAL A 33 -5.94 -0.41 -10.77
CA VAL A 33 -6.98 -1.32 -10.26
C VAL A 33 -6.99 -1.30 -8.73
N PHE A 34 -5.86 -1.66 -8.11
CA PHE A 34 -5.81 -1.74 -6.65
C PHE A 34 -5.78 -0.36 -6.00
N VAL A 35 -5.20 0.66 -6.64
CA VAL A 35 -5.21 2.03 -6.12
C VAL A 35 -6.65 2.55 -6.02
N LEU A 36 -7.44 2.44 -7.09
CA LEU A 36 -8.83 2.90 -7.09
C LEU A 36 -9.70 2.06 -6.14
N ALA A 37 -9.50 0.75 -6.09
CA ALA A 37 -10.23 -0.12 -5.18
C ALA A 37 -9.94 0.22 -3.71
N CYS A 38 -8.66 0.36 -3.35
CA CYS A 38 -8.26 0.73 -1.99
C CYS A 38 -8.76 2.12 -1.61
N LEU A 39 -8.68 3.12 -2.50
CA LEU A 39 -9.20 4.47 -2.23
C LEU A 39 -10.72 4.49 -2.05
N GLN A 40 -11.45 3.64 -2.77
CA GLN A 40 -12.90 3.54 -2.64
C GLN A 40 -13.34 2.91 -1.31
N LEU A 41 -12.51 2.03 -0.74
CA LEU A 41 -12.85 1.21 0.42
C LEU A 41 -12.15 1.63 1.72
N VAL A 42 -11.09 2.45 1.64
CA VAL A 42 -10.34 2.87 2.82
C VAL A 42 -11.18 3.73 3.75
N ASP A 43 -11.20 3.36 5.02
CA ASP A 43 -11.84 4.13 6.10
C ASP A 43 -10.77 4.88 6.90
N THR A 44 -10.87 6.21 6.90
CA THR A 44 -9.93 7.13 7.56
C THR A 44 -10.38 7.57 8.95
N SER A 45 -11.34 6.87 9.57
CA SER A 45 -11.86 7.22 10.90
C SER A 45 -10.87 6.95 12.05
N ALA A 46 -9.89 6.06 11.85
CA ALA A 46 -8.93 5.67 12.86
C ALA A 46 -7.49 5.95 12.38
N ASP A 47 -6.63 6.38 13.30
CA ASP A 47 -5.21 6.61 13.05
C ASP A 47 -4.42 5.29 13.01
N ALA A 48 -4.70 4.47 12.00
CA ALA A 48 -4.10 3.16 11.80
C ALA A 48 -3.87 2.86 10.31
N VAL A 49 -2.90 1.98 10.03
CA VAL A 49 -2.69 1.47 8.68
C VAL A 49 -3.85 0.53 8.33
N ARG A 50 -4.61 0.91 7.31
CA ARG A 50 -5.77 0.15 6.78
C ARG A 50 -5.45 -0.61 5.51
N VAL A 51 -4.53 -0.07 4.71
CA VAL A 51 -4.10 -0.64 3.43
C VAL A 51 -2.58 -0.80 3.47
N LEU A 52 -2.09 -2.00 3.18
CA LEU A 52 -0.67 -2.27 2.97
C LEU A 52 -0.46 -2.78 1.55
N VAL A 53 0.42 -2.10 0.80
CA VAL A 53 0.88 -2.53 -0.53
C VAL A 53 2.34 -2.91 -0.46
N LEU A 54 2.66 -4.16 -0.79
CA LEU A 54 4.02 -4.65 -0.92
C LEU A 54 4.45 -4.69 -2.39
N CYS A 55 5.69 -4.30 -2.65
CA CYS A 55 6.32 -4.44 -3.96
C CYS A 55 7.83 -4.70 -3.83
N HIS A 56 8.44 -5.31 -4.86
CA HIS A 56 9.81 -5.83 -4.76
C HIS A 56 10.93 -4.76 -4.78
N VAL A 57 10.71 -3.59 -5.40
CA VAL A 57 11.74 -2.54 -5.56
C VAL A 57 11.28 -1.17 -5.05
N ARG A 58 12.25 -0.31 -4.72
CA ARG A 58 12.05 0.99 -4.07
C ARG A 58 11.39 1.99 -5.01
N GLU A 59 11.82 1.99 -6.25
CA GLU A 59 11.33 2.84 -7.32
C GLU A 59 9.85 2.57 -7.58
N LEU A 60 9.43 1.30 -7.52
CA LEU A 60 8.03 0.92 -7.67
C LEU A 60 7.20 1.35 -6.46
N ALA A 61 7.72 1.22 -5.24
CA ALA A 61 7.04 1.70 -4.03
C ALA A 61 6.74 3.21 -4.13
N TYR A 62 7.74 3.98 -4.55
CA TYR A 62 7.62 5.43 -4.79
C TYR A 62 6.59 5.74 -5.89
N GLN A 63 6.61 5.01 -7.00
CA GLN A 63 5.64 5.19 -8.09
C GLN A 63 4.20 4.88 -7.65
N ILE A 64 3.99 3.81 -6.89
CA ILE A 64 2.68 3.42 -6.37
C ILE A 64 2.15 4.47 -5.37
N GLU A 65 3.00 4.95 -4.45
CA GLU A 65 2.65 6.04 -3.54
C GLU A 65 2.19 7.29 -4.29
N HIS A 66 2.92 7.66 -5.34
CA HIS A 66 2.57 8.80 -6.18
C HIS A 66 1.25 8.62 -6.93
N GLU A 67 0.92 7.40 -7.36
CA GLU A 67 -0.39 7.11 -7.96
C GLU A 67 -1.52 7.23 -6.91
N PHE A 68 -1.32 6.75 -5.68
CA PHE A 68 -2.27 7.00 -4.59
C PHE A 68 -2.48 8.50 -4.37
N LEU A 69 -1.41 9.28 -4.21
CA LEU A 69 -1.47 10.73 -4.00
C LEU A 69 -2.18 11.45 -5.16
N ARG A 70 -1.93 11.02 -6.40
CA ARG A 70 -2.55 11.58 -7.60
C ARG A 70 -4.07 11.37 -7.61
N PHE A 71 -4.53 10.17 -7.25
CA PHE A 71 -5.96 9.86 -7.21
C PHE A 71 -6.66 10.34 -5.93
N SER A 72 -5.91 10.59 -4.85
CA SER A 72 -6.46 11.02 -3.56
C SER A 72 -6.52 12.53 -3.35
N LYS A 73 -6.26 13.36 -4.37
CA LYS A 73 -6.16 14.83 -4.26
C LYS A 73 -7.36 15.49 -3.55
N HIS A 74 -8.54 14.88 -3.62
CA HIS A 74 -9.78 15.40 -3.04
C HIS A 74 -10.24 14.64 -1.78
N PHE A 75 -9.45 13.71 -1.27
CA PHE A 75 -9.74 12.95 -0.04
C PHE A 75 -9.19 13.69 1.18
N ALA A 76 -10.06 14.39 1.90
CA ALA A 76 -9.66 15.08 3.13
C ALA A 76 -9.25 14.08 4.21
N GLY A 77 -8.13 14.33 4.89
CA GLY A 77 -7.66 13.52 6.01
C GLY A 77 -6.97 12.20 5.64
N LEU A 78 -6.99 11.78 4.36
CA LEU A 78 -6.24 10.59 3.93
C LEU A 78 -4.73 10.85 4.05
N ARG A 79 -4.01 9.84 4.54
CA ARG A 79 -2.56 9.90 4.77
C ARG A 79 -1.95 8.68 4.11
N ILE A 80 -0.94 8.91 3.28
CA ILE A 80 -0.28 7.90 2.46
C ILE A 80 1.22 8.05 2.71
N ALA A 81 1.95 6.94 2.82
CA ALA A 81 3.40 6.94 2.91
C ALA A 81 4.01 5.73 2.20
N ALA A 82 5.28 5.85 1.79
CA ALA A 82 6.10 4.73 1.32
C ALA A 82 7.32 4.46 2.20
N PHE A 83 7.52 3.21 2.62
CA PHE A 83 8.69 2.77 3.40
C PHE A 83 9.51 1.72 2.66
N TYR A 84 10.78 2.03 2.42
CA TYR A 84 11.72 1.14 1.74
C TYR A 84 13.17 1.40 2.17
N GLY A 85 14.05 0.42 1.91
CA GLY A 85 15.47 0.51 2.26
C GLY A 85 16.18 1.75 1.69
N GLY A 86 17.29 2.17 2.30
CA GLY A 86 18.09 3.31 1.84
C GLY A 86 17.72 4.66 2.47
N THR A 87 16.56 4.77 3.11
CA THR A 87 16.23 5.90 4.00
C THR A 87 16.51 5.56 5.46
N PRO A 88 16.83 6.54 6.33
CA PRO A 88 16.99 6.31 7.76
C PRO A 88 15.70 5.78 8.38
N LEU A 89 15.82 4.66 9.07
CA LEU A 89 14.69 3.94 9.67
C LEU A 89 13.98 4.72 10.78
N GLU A 90 14.72 5.56 11.50
CA GLU A 90 14.12 6.42 12.53
C GLU A 90 13.12 7.41 11.94
N LYS A 91 13.29 7.86 10.68
CA LYS A 91 12.29 8.72 10.03
C LYS A 91 10.95 8.02 9.86
N ASP A 92 10.96 6.74 9.49
CA ASP A 92 9.74 5.95 9.35
C ASP A 92 9.07 5.76 10.71
N LYS A 93 9.84 5.48 11.76
CA LYS A 93 9.32 5.34 13.14
C LYS A 93 8.75 6.64 13.67
N GLU A 94 9.43 7.76 13.46
CA GLU A 94 8.96 9.10 13.84
C GLU A 94 7.65 9.43 13.12
N MET A 95 7.58 9.15 11.81
CA MET A 95 6.36 9.32 11.03
C MET A 95 5.21 8.47 11.57
N LEU A 96 5.45 7.17 11.84
CA LEU A 96 4.44 6.27 12.40
C LEU A 96 3.89 6.76 13.74
N LYS A 97 4.74 7.34 14.60
CA LYS A 97 4.34 7.90 15.89
C LYS A 97 3.60 9.23 15.77
N ALA A 98 4.04 10.10 14.87
CA ALA A 98 3.51 11.46 14.75
C ALA A 98 2.27 11.55 13.86
N SER A 99 2.23 10.77 12.78
CA SER A 99 1.21 10.84 11.72
C SER A 99 1.10 9.51 10.99
N CYS A 100 0.53 8.50 11.66
CA CYS A 100 0.37 7.15 11.13
C CYS A 100 -0.41 7.16 9.79
N PRO A 101 0.12 6.60 8.69
CA PRO A 101 -0.57 6.60 7.40
C PRO A 101 -1.75 5.62 7.40
N HIS A 102 -2.79 5.94 6.63
CA HIS A 102 -3.90 5.01 6.38
C HIS A 102 -3.54 4.00 5.28
N ILE A 103 -2.76 4.45 4.29
CA ILE A 103 -2.24 3.63 3.20
C ILE A 103 -0.72 3.61 3.29
N LEU A 104 -0.15 2.43 3.44
CA LEU A 104 1.28 2.23 3.50
C LEU A 104 1.73 1.40 2.29
N VAL A 105 2.65 1.94 1.51
CA VAL A 105 3.36 1.21 0.45
C VAL A 105 4.75 0.85 0.97
N GLY A 106 5.29 -0.33 0.66
CA GLY A 106 6.66 -0.59 1.06
C GLY A 106 7.28 -1.86 0.51
N THR A 107 8.60 -1.97 0.70
CA THR A 107 9.31 -3.21 0.35
C THR A 107 9.26 -4.20 1.51
N PRO A 108 9.17 -5.52 1.24
CA PRO A 108 9.01 -6.55 2.26
C PRO A 108 10.03 -6.44 3.41
N GLY A 109 11.30 -6.22 3.09
CA GLY A 109 12.36 -6.12 4.09
C GLY A 109 12.19 -4.96 5.08
N ARG A 110 11.74 -3.78 4.62
CA ARG A 110 11.53 -2.61 5.50
C ARG A 110 10.28 -2.80 6.35
N ILE A 111 9.18 -3.25 5.76
CA ILE A 111 7.91 -3.51 6.46
C ILE A 111 8.09 -4.61 7.51
N LEU A 112 8.76 -5.71 7.17
CA LEU A 112 9.07 -6.80 8.11
C LEU A 112 9.93 -6.32 9.28
N TRP A 113 10.88 -5.41 9.03
CA TRP A 113 11.68 -4.86 10.11
C TRP A 113 10.84 -4.02 11.07
N LEU A 114 9.96 -3.15 10.55
CA LEU A 114 9.14 -2.24 11.35
C LEU A 114 8.06 -2.96 12.16
N THR A 115 7.61 -4.12 11.70
CA THR A 115 6.60 -4.97 12.37
C THR A 115 7.20 -5.91 13.42
N LYS A 116 8.52 -6.16 13.38
CA LYS A 116 9.20 -7.01 14.36
C LYS A 116 9.41 -6.29 15.68
N LYS A 117 9.00 -6.91 16.79
CA LYS A 117 9.40 -6.52 18.14
C LYS A 117 10.90 -6.68 18.34
N LYS A 118 11.51 -5.80 19.12
CA LYS A 118 12.94 -5.82 19.42
C LYS A 118 13.19 -5.78 20.91
N GLY A 119 13.53 -6.93 21.48
CA GLY A 119 13.60 -7.08 22.93
C GLY A 119 12.24 -6.76 23.55
N ASP A 120 12.21 -5.84 24.51
CA ASP A 120 10.99 -5.39 25.19
C ASP A 120 10.29 -4.22 24.47
N GLU A 121 10.82 -3.73 23.36
CA GLU A 121 10.20 -2.66 22.58
C GLU A 121 9.04 -3.20 21.72
N GLU A 122 7.91 -2.49 21.76
CA GLU A 122 6.79 -2.71 20.85
C GLU A 122 7.20 -2.48 19.39
N ALA A 123 6.56 -3.21 18.48
CA ALA A 123 6.74 -3.00 17.05
C ALA A 123 6.36 -1.56 16.66
N ALA A 124 7.20 -0.92 15.86
CA ALA A 124 6.95 0.45 15.40
C ALA A 124 5.73 0.53 14.50
N LEU A 125 5.53 -0.48 13.66
CA LEU A 125 4.39 -0.62 12.76
C LEU A 125 3.47 -1.73 13.27
N LYS A 126 2.23 -1.35 13.57
CA LYS A 126 1.14 -2.28 13.89
C LYS A 126 0.22 -2.46 12.68
N LEU A 127 -0.18 -3.69 12.40
CA LEU A 127 -0.97 -4.08 11.23
C LEU A 127 -2.28 -4.80 11.61
N ASP A 128 -2.67 -4.73 12.87
CA ASP A 128 -3.88 -5.33 13.44
C ASP A 128 -5.18 -4.73 12.88
N SER A 129 -5.11 -3.53 12.30
CA SER A 129 -6.25 -2.83 11.66
C SER A 129 -6.23 -2.91 10.13
N LEU A 130 -5.41 -3.79 9.54
CA LEU A 130 -5.40 -3.97 8.09
C LEU A 130 -6.74 -4.51 7.59
N THR A 131 -7.26 -3.87 6.55
CA THR A 131 -8.47 -4.26 5.83
C THR A 131 -8.17 -4.69 4.40
N HIS A 132 -7.06 -4.19 3.83
CA HIS A 132 -6.64 -4.51 2.47
C HIS A 132 -5.14 -4.79 2.46
N PHE A 133 -4.77 -5.89 1.82
CA PHE A 133 -3.39 -6.30 1.62
C PHE A 133 -3.17 -6.55 0.12
N VAL A 134 -2.20 -5.87 -0.45
CA VAL A 134 -1.89 -5.93 -1.88
C VAL A 134 -0.43 -6.33 -2.04
N VAL A 135 -0.16 -7.24 -2.98
CA VAL A 135 1.21 -7.60 -3.39
C VAL A 135 1.31 -7.34 -4.89
N ASP A 136 2.09 -6.33 -5.28
CA ASP A 136 2.42 -6.06 -6.68
C ASP A 136 3.76 -6.72 -7.06
N GLU A 137 3.85 -7.21 -8.29
CA GLU A 137 4.95 -8.09 -8.75
C GLU A 137 5.16 -9.26 -7.76
N CYS A 138 4.07 -9.97 -7.50
CA CYS A 138 3.97 -11.07 -6.53
C CYS A 138 4.98 -12.19 -6.79
N ASP A 139 5.24 -12.51 -8.05
CA ASP A 139 6.29 -13.44 -8.47
C ASP A 139 7.65 -13.06 -7.89
N LYS A 140 8.05 -11.80 -8.01
CA LYS A 140 9.33 -11.32 -7.46
C LYS A 140 9.33 -11.09 -5.95
N CYS A 141 8.17 -11.02 -5.32
CA CYS A 141 8.06 -10.80 -3.88
C CYS A 141 8.12 -12.10 -3.07
N ILE A 142 7.81 -13.24 -3.69
CA ILE A 142 7.65 -14.54 -3.03
C ILE A 142 8.81 -15.51 -3.36
N ASP A 143 9.57 -15.24 -4.43
CA ASP A 143 10.83 -15.93 -4.76
C ASP A 143 11.94 -15.69 -3.71
#